data_AF-A0A9W8DQD9-F1
#
_entry.id   AF-A0A9W8DQD9-F1
#
_cell.length_a   1.000
_cell.length_b   1.000
_cell.length_c   1.000
_cell.angle_alpha   90.00
_cell.angle_beta   90.00
_cell.angle_gamma   90.00
#
_symmetry.space_group_name_H-M   'P 1'
#
loop_
_entity.id
_entity.type
_entity.pdbx_description
1 polymer ?
#
loop_
_entity_poly.entity_id
_entity_poly.type
_entity_poly.pdbx_seq_one_letter_code
_entity_poly.pdbx_strand_id
1 'polypeptide(L)'
;MSTPSPIKSPLSTRVAPWSPNHRVSGTNVQGIQSRIAHAQSHDQQARVRANRYLHSHIIPRIQREQDTAHKGITETTRSRAGEMVVPPTTSQGGTILARAYQSRNDELGALVKNCLEECQNIRETRNKQRAAEAARKAQVEETRAQVAQDARRNEARIIEARQEAELAATREAAAAAVRKTNAAKLEAERKAGLPNLPAVIMPDSSQADFAKYQRIIQEMKSDVVPAVRANPALKKAAFDARRAIMLRVGQLVNTRASIIDKATAIDAAIKTTQNYGEALYRWALNNTAKAVAGQAEVEVSVRSATAYPIAHVCVLLCQNHPIFADILLARLAKRCPYIVPRFVLPQPGQSRPEYLKSLRYKKTNTQTPEADEQYYNRMSGLVALYAALTQTIPL
;
A
#
# COMPACT_ATOMS: atom_id res chain seq x y z
N MET A 1 -17.96 55.85 27.84
CA MET A 1 -17.34 55.05 26.77
C MET A 1 -16.10 54.38 27.34
N SER A 2 -16.21 53.12 27.77
CA SER A 2 -15.08 52.29 28.19
C SER A 2 -15.39 50.86 27.75
N THR A 3 -14.66 50.37 26.76
CA THR A 3 -14.87 49.05 26.14
C THR A 3 -14.26 47.92 26.99
N PRO A 4 -14.87 46.73 27.03
CA PRO A 4 -14.33 45.59 27.79
C PRO A 4 -13.21 44.87 27.03
N SER A 5 -12.19 44.43 27.75
CA SER A 5 -11.06 43.67 27.22
C SER A 5 -11.47 42.25 26.79
N PRO A 6 -10.92 41.70 25.69
CA PRO A 6 -11.29 40.37 25.22
C PRO A 6 -10.65 39.26 26.07
N ILE A 7 -11.43 38.22 26.33
CA ILE A 7 -11.06 37.00 27.04
C ILE A 7 -9.99 36.25 26.23
N LYS A 8 -8.80 36.03 26.81
CA LYS A 8 -7.71 35.27 26.17
C LYS A 8 -8.02 33.78 26.21
N SER A 9 -8.08 33.16 25.02
CA SER A 9 -8.14 31.69 24.87
C SER A 9 -6.84 31.02 25.37
N PRO A 10 -6.93 29.87 26.08
CA PRO A 10 -5.75 29.15 26.59
C PRO A 10 -4.91 28.46 25.49
N LEU A 11 -5.25 28.64 24.21
CA LEU A 11 -4.51 28.10 23.07
C LEU A 11 -3.48 29.08 22.47
N SER A 12 -3.25 30.23 23.12
CA SER A 12 -2.22 31.20 22.72
C SER A 12 -0.99 31.11 23.61
N THR A 13 -0.31 29.97 23.59
CA THR A 13 1.09 29.89 24.03
C THR A 13 1.98 29.82 22.80
N ARG A 14 2.90 30.79 22.74
CA ARG A 14 3.89 30.98 21.68
C ARG A 14 4.57 29.65 21.35
N VAL A 15 4.43 29.19 20.12
CA VAL A 15 5.25 28.10 19.58
C VAL A 15 6.68 28.65 19.46
N ALA A 16 7.60 28.10 20.25
CA ALA A 16 9.03 28.41 20.14
C ALA A 16 9.57 27.91 18.79
N PRO A 17 10.50 28.64 18.14
CA PRO A 17 11.10 28.20 16.89
C PRO A 17 11.92 26.92 17.11
N TRP A 18 11.77 25.98 16.18
CA TRP A 18 12.32 24.64 16.21
C TRP A 18 13.87 24.68 16.14
N SER A 19 14.53 24.14 17.17
CA SER A 19 15.99 23.92 17.16
C SER A 19 16.30 22.60 16.44
N PRO A 20 17.26 22.56 15.50
CA PRO A 20 17.57 21.38 14.69
C PRO A 20 18.50 20.44 15.45
N ASN A 21 17.98 19.71 16.43
CA ASN A 21 18.66 18.55 17.01
C ASN A 21 17.64 17.59 17.62
N HIS A 22 16.95 16.84 16.77
CA HIS A 22 16.36 15.57 17.17
C HIS A 22 16.38 14.60 15.99
N ARG A 23 17.30 13.63 16.05
CA ARG A 23 16.98 12.27 15.57
C ARG A 23 15.71 11.83 16.29
N VAL A 24 14.83 11.10 15.60
CA VAL A 24 14.02 9.96 16.10
C VAL A 24 12.85 9.73 15.13
N SER A 25 12.99 8.73 14.27
CA SER A 25 11.86 7.95 13.79
C SER A 25 11.46 7.00 14.92
N GLY A 26 10.36 7.32 15.60
CA GLY A 26 9.82 6.50 16.67
C GLY A 26 8.55 7.17 17.21
N THR A 27 7.40 6.85 16.61
CA THR A 27 6.10 7.27 17.13
C THR A 27 5.98 6.75 18.56
N ASN A 28 5.82 7.66 19.54
CA ASN A 28 5.67 7.31 20.94
C ASN A 28 4.26 6.73 21.18
N VAL A 29 4.09 5.45 20.84
CA VAL A 29 2.82 4.70 20.95
C VAL A 29 2.32 4.70 22.41
N GLN A 30 3.22 4.64 23.39
CA GLN A 30 2.88 4.68 24.82
C GLN A 30 2.28 6.04 25.23
N GLY A 31 2.81 7.16 24.72
CA GLY A 31 2.28 8.49 24.98
C GLY A 31 0.89 8.72 24.36
N ILE A 32 0.58 8.07 23.25
CA ILE A 32 -0.75 8.13 22.63
C ILE A 32 -1.74 7.27 23.45
N GLN A 33 -1.33 6.07 23.87
CA GLN A 33 -2.17 5.21 24.71
C GLN A 33 -2.52 5.85 26.06
N SER A 34 -1.60 6.57 26.70
CA SER A 34 -1.89 7.26 27.97
C SER A 34 -2.91 8.40 27.81
N ARG A 35 -2.87 9.13 26.68
CA ARG A 35 -3.84 10.20 26.39
C ARG A 35 -5.23 9.66 26.07
N ILE A 36 -5.32 8.50 25.41
CA ILE A 36 -6.60 7.80 25.17
C ILE A 36 -7.20 7.35 26.51
N ALA A 37 -6.40 6.75 27.39
CA ALA A 37 -6.87 6.32 28.71
C ALA A 37 -7.36 7.51 29.57
N HIS A 38 -6.66 8.64 29.52
CA HIS A 38 -7.08 9.85 30.22
C HIS A 38 -8.40 10.43 29.66
N ALA A 39 -8.58 10.42 28.34
CA ALA A 39 -9.82 10.85 27.71
C ALA A 39 -11.01 9.96 28.07
N GLN A 40 -10.81 8.63 28.08
CA GLN A 40 -11.83 7.67 28.51
C GLN A 40 -12.22 7.85 29.98
N SER A 41 -11.24 8.09 30.86
CA SER A 41 -11.51 8.38 32.28
C SER A 41 -12.36 9.65 32.45
N HIS A 42 -12.06 10.71 31.68
CA HIS A 42 -12.81 11.95 31.73
C HIS A 42 -14.26 11.79 31.23
N ASP A 43 -14.48 11.02 30.15
CA ASP A 43 -15.83 10.72 29.65
C ASP A 43 -16.65 9.92 30.69
N GLN A 44 -16.01 8.94 31.34
CA GLN A 44 -16.66 8.14 32.37
C GLN A 44 -17.05 8.98 33.59
N GLN A 45 -16.20 9.93 34.01
CA GLN A 45 -16.55 10.88 35.08
C GLN A 45 -17.68 11.82 34.68
N ALA A 46 -17.71 12.30 33.43
CA ALA A 46 -18.79 13.14 32.92
C ALA A 46 -20.14 12.41 32.92
N ARG A 47 -20.17 11.14 32.50
CA ARG A 47 -21.36 10.28 32.54
C ARG A 47 -21.88 10.09 33.97
N VAL A 48 -21.00 9.83 34.93
CA VAL A 48 -21.38 9.67 36.34
C VAL A 48 -21.96 10.97 36.91
N ARG A 49 -21.39 12.13 36.56
CA ARG A 49 -21.92 13.44 36.98
C ARG A 49 -23.31 13.72 36.38
N ALA A 50 -23.49 13.42 35.10
CA ALA A 50 -24.79 13.56 34.43
C ALA A 50 -25.85 12.66 35.08
N ASN A 51 -25.53 11.38 35.34
CA ASN A 51 -26.45 10.46 36.00
C ASN A 51 -26.82 10.92 37.41
N ARG A 52 -25.83 11.40 38.19
CA ARG A 52 -26.08 11.96 39.51
C ARG A 52 -27.02 13.17 39.45
N TYR A 53 -26.86 14.05 38.47
CA TYR A 53 -27.73 15.20 38.27
C TYR A 53 -29.16 14.78 37.93
N LEU A 54 -29.34 13.82 37.01
CA LEU A 54 -30.65 13.29 36.65
C LEU A 54 -31.40 12.72 37.87
N HIS A 55 -30.72 11.90 38.67
CA HIS A 55 -31.32 11.27 39.85
C HIS A 55 -31.61 12.25 40.99
N SER A 56 -30.78 13.28 41.17
CA SER A 56 -30.97 14.23 42.28
C SER A 56 -31.93 15.38 41.96
N HIS A 57 -32.01 15.81 40.70
CA HIS A 57 -32.75 17.03 40.34
C HIS A 57 -33.94 16.76 39.43
N ILE A 58 -33.81 15.87 38.44
CA ILE A 58 -34.86 15.68 37.43
C ILE A 58 -35.92 14.70 37.91
N ILE A 59 -35.52 13.51 38.37
CA ILE A 59 -36.47 12.48 38.82
C ILE A 59 -37.37 12.98 39.97
N PRO A 60 -36.85 13.62 41.04
CA PRO A 60 -37.69 14.10 42.13
C PRO A 60 -38.62 15.25 41.73
N ARG A 61 -38.32 15.97 40.66
CA ARG A 61 -39.19 17.02 40.12
C ARG A 61 -40.35 16.41 39.35
N ILE A 62 -40.08 15.41 38.52
CA ILE A 62 -41.12 14.65 37.80
C ILE A 62 -42.05 13.96 38.81
N GLN A 63 -41.51 13.35 39.86
CA GLN A 63 -42.32 12.71 40.90
C GLN A 63 -43.27 13.71 41.59
N ARG A 64 -42.76 14.91 41.93
CA ARG A 64 -43.57 15.98 42.54
C ARG A 64 -44.67 16.47 41.60
N GLU A 65 -44.37 16.63 40.32
CA GLU A 65 -45.36 17.02 39.32
C GLU A 65 -46.47 15.95 39.18
N GLN A 66 -46.11 14.66 39.21
CA GLN A 66 -47.07 13.56 39.21
C GLN A 66 -47.95 13.53 40.46
N ASP A 67 -47.36 13.73 41.64
CA ASP A 67 -48.09 13.78 42.91
C ASP A 67 -49.06 14.97 42.96
N THR A 68 -48.67 16.14 42.43
CA THR A 68 -49.57 17.30 42.34
C THR A 68 -50.73 17.06 41.38
N ALA A 69 -50.48 16.39 40.25
CA ALA A 69 -51.54 16.02 39.31
C ALA A 69 -52.52 15.00 39.93
N HIS A 70 -52.03 14.02 40.68
CA HIS A 70 -52.88 13.03 41.36
C HIS A 70 -53.75 13.68 42.44
N LYS A 71 -53.22 14.61 43.24
CA LYS A 71 -53.99 15.34 44.26
C LYS A 71 -55.13 16.17 43.64
N GLY A 72 -54.86 16.88 42.55
CA GLY A 72 -55.87 17.69 41.86
C GLY A 72 -57.04 16.84 41.31
N ILE A 73 -56.76 15.62 40.83
CA ILE A 73 -57.81 14.68 40.38
C ILE A 73 -58.67 14.22 41.56
N THR A 74 -58.06 13.92 42.71
CA THR A 74 -58.79 13.44 43.91
C THR A 74 -59.64 14.52 44.60
N GLU A 75 -59.22 15.79 44.56
CA GLU A 75 -60.02 16.90 45.12
C GLU A 75 -61.24 17.19 44.23
N THR A 76 -61.09 17.08 42.92
CA THR A 76 -62.17 17.30 41.94
C THR A 76 -63.26 16.22 42.03
N THR A 77 -62.90 14.97 42.32
CA THR A 77 -63.87 13.87 42.49
C THR A 77 -64.60 13.93 43.83
N ARG A 78 -63.97 14.45 44.90
CA ARG A 78 -64.60 14.59 46.22
C ARG A 78 -65.64 15.71 46.28
N SER A 79 -65.43 16.82 45.55
CA SER A 79 -66.36 17.95 45.52
C SER A 79 -67.68 17.64 44.78
N ARG A 80 -67.71 16.57 43.98
CA ARG A 80 -68.86 16.24 43.09
C ARG A 80 -69.80 15.17 43.66
N ALA A 81 -69.47 14.61 44.83
CA ALA A 81 -70.26 13.56 45.49
C ALA A 81 -71.19 14.08 46.62
N GLY A 82 -71.20 15.38 46.90
CA GLY A 82 -71.95 16.00 48.01
C GLY A 82 -73.37 16.48 47.70
N GLU A 83 -73.79 16.54 46.43
CA GLU A 83 -75.12 17.03 46.02
C GLU A 83 -75.90 15.92 45.31
N MET A 84 -76.56 15.04 46.06
CA MET A 84 -77.74 14.30 45.58
C MET A 84 -78.49 13.66 46.77
N VAL A 85 -79.37 14.44 47.39
CA VAL A 85 -80.44 13.93 48.27
C VAL A 85 -81.71 13.86 47.43
N VAL A 86 -82.28 12.68 47.26
CA VAL A 86 -83.56 12.47 46.57
C VAL A 86 -84.58 11.95 47.58
N PRO A 87 -85.76 12.57 47.74
CA PRO A 87 -86.91 11.91 48.33
C PRO A 87 -87.89 11.41 47.24
N PRO A 88 -88.58 10.28 47.48
CA PRO A 88 -89.39 9.60 46.47
C PRO A 88 -90.85 10.06 46.53
N THR A 89 -91.56 10.05 45.40
CA THR A 89 -92.89 9.40 45.29
C THR A 89 -93.48 9.50 43.88
N THR A 90 -93.77 8.32 43.32
CA THR A 90 -95.03 7.96 42.63
C THR A 90 -95.30 8.52 41.21
N SER A 91 -94.89 7.71 40.23
CA SER A 91 -95.79 7.08 39.23
C SER A 91 -96.80 7.98 38.51
N GLN A 92 -96.32 8.69 37.49
CA GLN A 92 -96.87 8.76 36.11
C GLN A 92 -96.35 10.00 35.34
N GLY A 93 -95.78 10.99 36.04
CA GLY A 93 -95.03 12.11 35.41
C GLY A 93 -93.58 11.78 35.01
N GLY A 94 -93.02 10.69 35.53
CA GLY A 94 -91.62 10.30 35.33
C GLY A 94 -91.27 9.92 33.89
N THR A 95 -92.22 9.41 33.10
CA THR A 95 -91.95 8.89 31.75
C THR A 95 -91.76 10.00 30.71
N ILE A 96 -92.47 11.12 30.85
CA ILE A 96 -92.34 12.29 29.96
C ILE A 96 -91.07 13.07 30.31
N LEU A 97 -90.84 13.29 31.61
CA LEU A 97 -89.64 13.97 32.09
C LEU A 97 -88.38 13.15 31.77
N ALA A 98 -88.38 11.84 32.00
CA ALA A 98 -87.26 10.96 31.66
C ALA A 98 -86.94 10.96 30.16
N ARG A 99 -87.96 10.91 29.28
CA ARG A 99 -87.75 11.04 27.82
C ARG A 99 -87.17 12.39 27.41
N ALA A 100 -87.63 13.48 28.01
CA ALA A 100 -87.08 14.82 27.76
C ALA A 100 -85.62 14.94 28.26
N TYR A 101 -85.29 14.35 29.41
CA TYR A 101 -83.92 14.26 29.91
C TYR A 101 -83.04 13.39 29.02
N GLN A 102 -83.54 12.27 28.50
CA GLN A 102 -82.81 11.41 27.56
C GLN A 102 -82.55 12.13 26.24
N SER A 103 -83.56 12.77 25.63
CA SER A 103 -83.36 13.57 24.41
C SER A 103 -82.30 14.66 24.59
N ARG A 104 -82.35 15.39 25.71
CA ARG A 104 -81.38 16.46 26.00
C ARG A 104 -79.98 15.92 26.28
N ASN A 105 -79.87 14.75 26.91
CA ASN A 105 -78.59 14.08 27.12
C ASN A 105 -78.01 13.51 25.83
N ASP A 106 -78.84 13.01 24.92
CA ASP A 106 -78.42 12.54 23.60
C ASP A 106 -77.95 13.72 22.73
N GLU A 107 -78.65 14.86 22.77
CA GLU A 107 -78.24 16.12 22.13
C GLU A 107 -76.92 16.66 22.71
N LEU A 108 -76.76 16.67 24.04
CA LEU A 108 -75.49 17.04 24.68
C LEU A 108 -74.38 16.08 24.28
N GLY A 109 -74.66 14.78 24.24
CA GLY A 109 -73.72 13.74 23.81
C GLY A 109 -73.26 13.95 22.38
N ALA A 110 -74.18 14.30 21.47
CA ALA A 110 -73.86 14.64 20.08
C ALA A 110 -72.99 15.90 19.99
N LEU A 111 -73.29 16.96 20.75
CA LEU A 111 -72.48 18.18 20.80
C LEU A 111 -71.07 17.94 21.35
N VAL A 112 -70.95 17.15 22.43
CA VAL A 112 -69.65 16.78 23.01
C VAL A 112 -68.83 15.96 22.01
N LYS A 113 -69.47 15.01 21.31
CA LYS A 113 -68.81 14.21 20.27
C LYS A 113 -68.28 15.10 19.13
N ASN A 114 -69.10 16.00 18.62
CA ASN A 114 -68.70 16.93 17.55
C ASN A 114 -67.53 17.84 18.00
N CYS A 115 -67.57 18.36 19.23
CA CYS A 115 -66.49 19.18 19.79
C CYS A 115 -65.18 18.39 19.97
N LEU A 116 -65.27 17.11 20.38
CA LEU A 116 -64.11 16.23 20.49
C LEU A 116 -63.51 15.91 19.11
N GLU A 117 -64.34 15.64 18.10
CA GLU A 117 -63.90 15.40 16.72
C GLU A 117 -63.22 16.65 16.12
N GLU A 118 -63.79 17.84 16.36
CA GLU A 118 -63.19 19.10 15.94
C GLU A 118 -61.84 19.37 16.62
N CYS A 119 -61.76 19.11 17.93
CA CYS A 119 -60.50 19.19 18.68
C CYS A 119 -59.45 18.18 18.17
N GLN A 120 -59.86 16.97 17.77
CA GLN A 120 -58.97 15.97 17.19
C GLN A 120 -58.45 16.42 15.82
N ASN A 121 -59.33 16.90 14.95
CA ASN A 121 -58.96 17.40 13.62
C ASN A 121 -57.99 18.60 13.69
N ILE A 122 -58.20 19.53 14.63
CA ILE A 122 -57.29 20.66 14.86
C ILE A 122 -55.92 20.18 15.35
N ARG A 123 -55.87 19.18 16.23
CA ARG A 123 -54.60 18.61 16.71
C ARG A 123 -53.86 17.88 15.59
N GLU A 124 -54.55 17.08 14.79
CA GLU A 124 -53.95 16.35 13.68
C GLU A 124 -53.40 17.27 12.59
N THR A 125 -54.16 18.30 12.20
CA THR A 125 -53.71 19.30 11.22
C THR A 125 -52.49 20.06 11.72
N ARG A 126 -52.48 20.48 12.99
CA ARG A 126 -51.32 21.15 13.61
C ARG A 126 -50.10 20.23 13.72
N ASN A 127 -50.29 18.94 14.03
CA ASN A 127 -49.21 17.96 14.08
C ASN A 127 -48.65 17.68 12.68
N LYS A 128 -49.49 17.55 11.66
CA LYS A 128 -49.06 17.40 10.25
C LYS A 128 -48.27 18.61 9.77
N GLN A 129 -48.70 19.83 10.09
CA GLN A 129 -47.97 21.06 9.75
C GLN A 129 -46.61 21.14 10.45
N ARG A 130 -46.54 20.83 11.74
CA ARG A 130 -45.28 20.79 12.50
C ARG A 130 -44.32 19.71 11.98
N ALA A 131 -44.83 18.53 11.65
CA ALA A 131 -44.03 17.45 11.07
C ALA A 131 -43.47 17.82 9.69
N ALA A 132 -44.29 18.45 8.83
CA ALA A 132 -43.85 18.91 7.52
C ALA A 132 -42.79 20.03 7.61
N GLU A 133 -42.94 20.98 8.54
CA GLU A 133 -41.95 22.03 8.76
C GLU A 133 -40.64 21.48 9.34
N ALA A 134 -40.71 20.53 10.27
CA ALA A 134 -39.55 19.85 10.83
C ALA A 134 -38.81 19.02 9.77
N ALA A 135 -39.53 18.29 8.91
CA ALA A 135 -38.96 17.53 7.80
C ALA A 135 -38.26 18.44 6.78
N ARG A 136 -38.87 19.58 6.42
CA ARG A 136 -38.24 20.56 5.52
C ARG A 136 -36.97 21.16 6.13
N LYS A 137 -36.96 21.47 7.43
CA LYS A 137 -35.76 21.98 8.13
C LYS A 137 -34.65 20.93 8.19
N ALA A 138 -34.98 19.68 8.53
CA ALA A 138 -34.02 18.57 8.54
C ALA A 138 -33.39 18.35 7.16
N GLN A 139 -34.17 18.40 6.08
CA GLN A 139 -33.66 18.20 4.72
C GLN A 139 -32.78 19.37 4.25
N VAL A 140 -33.07 20.60 4.66
CA VAL A 140 -32.20 21.77 4.40
C VAL A 140 -30.89 21.69 5.19
N GLU A 141 -30.92 21.22 6.44
CA GLU A 141 -29.70 21.03 7.23
C GLU A 141 -28.83 19.88 6.70
N GLU A 142 -29.44 18.76 6.30
CA GLU A 142 -28.74 17.61 5.72
C GLU A 142 -28.08 17.97 4.39
N THR A 143 -28.80 18.65 3.49
CA THR A 143 -28.22 19.12 2.21
C THR A 143 -27.10 20.14 2.43
N ARG A 144 -27.23 21.04 3.41
CA ARG A 144 -26.14 21.97 3.79
C ARG A 144 -24.92 21.23 4.35
N ALA A 145 -25.13 20.19 5.16
CA ALA A 145 -24.05 19.39 5.71
C ALA A 145 -23.31 18.60 4.62
N GLN A 146 -24.03 18.01 3.66
CA GLN A 146 -23.45 17.30 2.51
C GLN A 146 -22.63 18.23 1.63
N VAL A 147 -23.16 19.40 1.26
CA VAL A 147 -22.44 20.39 0.45
C VAL A 147 -21.17 20.87 1.16
N ALA A 148 -21.22 21.08 2.49
CA ALA A 148 -20.03 21.47 3.26
C ALA A 148 -18.98 20.34 3.35
N GLN A 149 -19.42 19.08 3.43
CA GLN A 149 -18.52 17.92 3.45
C GLN A 149 -17.84 17.69 2.09
N ASP A 150 -18.59 17.82 0.99
CA ASP A 150 -18.07 17.67 -0.36
C ASP A 150 -17.11 18.81 -0.73
N ALA A 151 -17.38 20.04 -0.30
CA ALA A 151 -16.46 21.17 -0.45
C ALA A 151 -15.12 20.89 0.25
N ARG A 152 -15.15 20.45 1.52
CA ARG A 152 -13.93 20.09 2.27
C ARG A 152 -13.15 18.94 1.64
N ARG A 153 -13.84 17.92 1.12
CA ARG A 153 -13.20 16.77 0.45
C ARG A 153 -12.54 17.18 -0.86
N ASN A 154 -13.20 18.02 -1.65
CA ASN A 154 -12.63 18.54 -2.90
C ASN A 154 -11.44 19.45 -2.65
N GLU A 155 -11.49 20.33 -1.63
CA GLU A 155 -10.36 21.17 -1.23
C GLU A 155 -9.15 20.34 -0.79
N ALA A 156 -9.36 19.31 0.06
CA ALA A 156 -8.29 18.40 0.48
C ALA A 156 -7.62 17.70 -0.71
N ARG A 157 -8.42 17.18 -1.66
CA ARG A 157 -7.91 16.51 -2.86
C ARG A 157 -7.12 17.46 -3.77
N ILE A 158 -7.53 18.73 -3.88
CA ILE A 158 -6.80 19.74 -4.65
C ILE A 158 -5.47 20.10 -3.99
N ILE A 159 -5.43 20.20 -2.65
CA ILE A 159 -4.20 20.47 -1.91
C ILE A 159 -3.23 19.30 -2.02
N GLU A 160 -3.69 18.06 -1.83
CA GLU A 160 -2.87 16.85 -1.99
C GLU A 160 -2.32 16.73 -3.42
N ALA A 161 -3.17 16.92 -4.44
CA ALA A 161 -2.72 16.88 -5.84
C ALA A 161 -1.70 17.97 -6.17
N ARG A 162 -1.83 19.18 -5.59
CA ARG A 162 -0.83 20.25 -5.74
C ARG A 162 0.49 19.91 -5.04
N GLN A 163 0.44 19.35 -3.84
CA GLN A 163 1.64 18.93 -3.11
C GLN A 163 2.37 17.79 -3.84
N GLU A 164 1.64 16.81 -4.37
CA GLU A 164 2.23 15.73 -5.17
C GLU A 164 2.84 16.24 -6.47
N ALA A 165 2.16 17.16 -7.17
CA ALA A 165 2.68 17.79 -8.38
C ALA A 165 3.94 18.64 -8.10
N GLU A 166 3.97 19.36 -6.98
CA GLU A 166 5.14 20.17 -6.56
C GLU A 166 6.32 19.27 -6.13
N LEU A 167 6.06 18.19 -5.40
CA LEU A 167 7.08 17.18 -5.05
C LEU A 167 7.62 16.45 -6.29
N ALA A 168 6.76 16.17 -7.28
CA ALA A 168 7.19 15.58 -8.55
C ALA A 168 8.04 16.58 -9.36
N ALA A 169 7.59 17.82 -9.50
CA ALA A 169 8.31 18.87 -10.22
C ALA A 169 9.65 19.21 -9.58
N THR A 170 9.73 19.28 -8.25
CA THR A 170 10.99 19.50 -7.52
C THR A 170 11.95 18.31 -7.66
N ARG A 171 11.47 17.06 -7.63
CA ARG A 171 12.28 15.86 -7.91
C ARG A 171 12.80 15.83 -9.34
N GLU A 172 11.97 16.16 -10.33
CA GLU A 172 12.39 16.24 -11.73
C GLU A 172 13.38 17.38 -11.96
N ALA A 173 13.17 18.55 -11.36
CA ALA A 173 14.11 19.68 -11.43
C ALA A 173 15.44 19.36 -10.75
N ALA A 174 15.42 18.69 -9.58
CA ALA A 174 16.63 18.22 -8.91
C ALA A 174 17.37 17.17 -9.74
N ALA A 175 16.65 16.20 -10.32
CA ALA A 175 17.24 15.19 -11.20
C ALA A 175 17.82 15.82 -12.48
N ALA A 176 17.15 16.82 -13.05
CA ALA A 176 17.63 17.56 -14.22
C ALA A 176 18.87 18.42 -13.89
N ALA A 177 18.92 19.05 -12.71
CA ALA A 177 20.09 19.80 -12.24
C ALA A 177 21.29 18.87 -11.99
N VAL A 178 21.08 17.70 -11.38
CA VAL A 178 22.12 16.67 -11.21
C VAL A 178 22.60 16.14 -12.57
N ARG A 179 21.69 15.92 -13.53
CA ARG A 179 22.08 15.53 -14.90
C ARG A 179 22.88 16.61 -15.62
N LYS A 180 22.49 17.88 -15.52
CA LYS A 180 23.24 19.01 -16.11
C LYS A 180 24.61 19.20 -15.48
N THR A 181 24.72 19.09 -14.15
CA THR A 181 26.01 19.20 -13.44
C THR A 181 26.93 18.01 -13.76
N ASN A 182 26.41 16.79 -13.82
CA ASN A 182 27.19 15.62 -14.23
C ASN A 182 27.60 15.70 -15.71
N ALA A 183 26.72 16.17 -16.60
CA ALA A 183 27.07 16.37 -18.00
C ALA A 183 28.14 17.47 -18.19
N ALA A 184 28.04 18.57 -17.44
CA ALA A 184 29.03 19.65 -17.46
C ALA A 184 30.38 19.21 -16.87
N LYS A 185 30.38 18.40 -15.80
CA LYS A 185 31.60 17.77 -15.26
C LYS A 185 32.23 16.82 -16.27
N LEU A 186 31.42 15.98 -16.93
CA LEU A 186 31.90 15.06 -17.96
C LEU A 186 32.45 15.80 -19.19
N GLU A 187 31.85 16.92 -19.59
CA GLU A 187 32.39 17.78 -20.65
C GLU A 187 33.66 18.51 -20.23
N ALA A 188 33.74 19.00 -18.98
CA ALA A 188 34.94 19.61 -18.43
C ALA A 188 36.10 18.60 -18.35
N GLU A 189 35.83 17.36 -17.92
CA GLU A 189 36.79 16.24 -17.92
C GLU A 189 37.19 15.82 -19.34
N ARG A 190 36.28 15.84 -20.32
CA ARG A 190 36.61 15.64 -21.75
C ARG A 190 37.51 16.73 -22.30
N LYS A 191 37.27 18.00 -21.94
CA LYS A 191 38.06 19.16 -22.39
C LYS A 191 39.39 19.28 -21.66
N ALA A 192 39.48 18.80 -20.43
CA ALA A 192 40.72 18.77 -19.66
C ALA A 192 41.76 17.80 -20.22
N GLY A 193 41.35 16.89 -21.12
CA GLY A 193 42.24 15.87 -21.70
C GLY A 193 42.67 14.90 -20.61
N LEU A 194 42.08 13.71 -20.57
CA LEU A 194 42.62 12.67 -19.69
C LEU A 194 44.11 12.49 -20.05
N PRO A 195 45.02 12.44 -19.06
CA PRO A 195 46.38 12.00 -19.31
C PRO A 195 46.34 10.64 -20.01
N ASN A 196 47.44 10.22 -20.65
CA ASN A 196 47.53 9.03 -21.50
C ASN A 196 47.27 7.71 -20.71
N LEU A 197 46.03 7.51 -20.25
CA LEU A 197 45.58 6.34 -19.52
C LEU A 197 45.38 5.20 -20.51
N PRO A 198 45.75 3.96 -20.13
CA PRO A 198 45.53 2.82 -20.97
C PRO A 198 44.04 2.65 -21.26
N ALA A 199 43.72 2.17 -22.48
CA ALA A 199 42.36 1.97 -22.95
C ALA A 199 41.50 1.07 -22.04
N VAL A 200 42.16 0.20 -21.28
CA VAL A 200 41.55 -0.72 -20.33
C VAL A 200 42.36 -0.65 -19.04
N ILE A 201 41.70 -0.41 -17.93
CA ILE A 201 42.27 -0.47 -16.59
C ILE A 201 41.81 -1.80 -15.98
N MET A 202 42.78 -2.66 -15.66
CA MET A 202 42.56 -3.94 -14.97
C MET A 202 43.71 -4.19 -13.98
N PRO A 203 43.43 -4.65 -12.75
CA PRO A 203 44.46 -5.16 -11.85
C PRO A 203 45.16 -6.39 -12.45
N ASP A 204 46.45 -6.56 -12.16
CA ASP A 204 47.23 -7.71 -12.68
C ASP A 204 46.64 -9.06 -12.27
N SER A 205 46.10 -9.15 -11.04
CA SER A 205 45.39 -10.33 -10.55
C SER A 205 44.19 -10.70 -11.41
N SER A 206 43.49 -9.71 -11.97
CA SER A 206 42.28 -9.90 -12.78
C SER A 206 42.59 -10.27 -14.24
N GLN A 207 43.83 -10.03 -14.71
CA GLN A 207 44.20 -10.32 -16.11
C GLN A 207 44.20 -11.82 -16.40
N ALA A 208 44.74 -12.63 -15.48
CA ALA A 208 44.80 -14.08 -15.62
C ALA A 208 43.40 -14.71 -15.68
N ASP A 209 42.52 -14.31 -14.75
CA ASP A 209 41.12 -14.79 -14.71
C ASP A 209 40.37 -14.37 -15.97
N PHE A 210 40.53 -13.12 -16.40
CA PHE A 210 39.91 -12.64 -17.63
C PHE A 210 40.37 -13.45 -18.86
N ALA A 211 41.67 -13.72 -18.98
CA ALA A 211 42.22 -14.52 -20.07
C ALA A 211 41.69 -15.97 -20.03
N LYS A 212 41.63 -16.59 -18.84
CA LYS A 212 41.04 -17.92 -18.63
C LYS A 212 39.60 -17.96 -19.13
N TYR A 213 38.77 -17.02 -18.67
CA TYR A 213 37.36 -16.95 -19.05
C TYR A 213 37.15 -16.66 -20.53
N GLN A 214 37.99 -15.82 -21.15
CA GLN A 214 37.94 -15.60 -22.59
C GLN A 214 38.22 -16.88 -23.39
N ARG A 215 39.22 -17.68 -22.99
CA ARG A 215 39.52 -18.97 -23.63
C ARG A 215 38.34 -19.92 -23.55
N ILE A 216 37.74 -20.09 -22.36
CA ILE A 216 36.55 -20.93 -22.17
C ILE A 216 35.42 -20.49 -23.10
N ILE A 217 35.14 -19.19 -23.20
CA ILE A 217 34.08 -18.68 -24.08
C ILE A 217 34.40 -18.93 -25.56
N GLN A 218 35.67 -18.85 -25.94
CA GLN A 218 36.13 -19.07 -27.31
C GLN A 218 36.05 -20.54 -27.69
N GLU A 219 36.56 -21.46 -26.88
CA GLU A 219 36.42 -22.93 -27.05
C GLU A 219 34.95 -23.33 -27.20
N MET A 220 34.08 -22.78 -26.35
CA MET A 220 32.64 -23.06 -26.43
C MET A 220 32.03 -22.57 -27.75
N LYS A 221 32.59 -21.53 -28.38
CA LYS A 221 32.11 -20.96 -29.63
C LYS A 221 32.68 -21.68 -30.85
N SER A 222 33.95 -22.08 -30.82
CA SER A 222 34.64 -22.73 -31.96
C SER A 222 34.36 -24.23 -32.03
N ASP A 223 34.29 -24.92 -30.90
CA ASP A 223 34.33 -26.38 -30.89
C ASP A 223 32.97 -26.94 -30.50
N VAL A 224 32.48 -26.56 -29.32
CA VAL A 224 31.30 -27.18 -28.68
C VAL A 224 29.99 -26.83 -29.41
N VAL A 225 29.74 -25.54 -29.68
CA VAL A 225 28.50 -25.12 -30.33
C VAL A 225 28.38 -25.62 -31.78
N PRO A 226 29.43 -25.56 -32.62
CA PRO A 226 29.38 -26.12 -33.97
C PRO A 226 29.22 -27.64 -33.97
N ALA A 227 29.93 -28.38 -33.10
CA ALA A 227 29.83 -29.84 -33.02
C ALA A 227 28.39 -30.32 -32.72
N VAL A 228 27.70 -29.67 -31.77
CA VAL A 228 26.30 -29.99 -31.44
C VAL A 228 25.34 -29.59 -32.56
N ARG A 229 25.65 -28.50 -33.29
CA ARG A 229 24.81 -28.04 -34.42
C ARG A 229 24.95 -28.90 -35.67
N ALA A 230 26.12 -29.49 -35.89
CA ALA A 230 26.42 -30.32 -37.04
C ALA A 230 25.65 -31.65 -37.01
N ASN A 231 25.38 -32.21 -35.83
CA ASN A 231 24.67 -33.49 -35.69
C ASN A 231 23.18 -33.28 -35.34
N PRO A 232 22.23 -33.67 -36.21
CA PRO A 232 20.79 -33.52 -35.97
C PRO A 232 20.27 -34.23 -34.70
N ALA A 233 20.82 -35.40 -34.36
CA ALA A 233 20.40 -36.15 -33.17
C ALA A 233 20.84 -35.42 -31.88
N LEU A 234 22.09 -34.94 -31.84
CA LEU A 234 22.60 -34.12 -30.73
C LEU A 234 21.84 -32.81 -30.61
N LYS A 235 21.46 -32.19 -31.73
CA LYS A 235 20.68 -30.95 -31.76
C LYS A 235 19.30 -31.12 -31.11
N LYS A 236 18.61 -32.24 -31.36
CA LYS A 236 17.32 -32.54 -30.72
C LYS A 236 17.50 -32.73 -29.21
N ALA A 237 18.42 -33.59 -28.80
CA ALA A 237 18.74 -33.83 -27.39
C ALA A 237 19.18 -32.53 -26.66
N ALA A 238 19.98 -31.69 -27.32
CA ALA A 238 20.36 -30.36 -26.83
C ALA A 238 19.14 -29.47 -26.58
N PHE A 239 18.20 -29.42 -27.51
CA PHE A 239 17.02 -28.57 -27.38
C PHE A 239 16.13 -29.03 -26.23
N ASP A 240 15.91 -30.34 -26.11
CA ASP A 240 15.10 -30.94 -25.06
C ASP A 240 15.74 -30.70 -23.67
N ALA A 241 17.04 -30.96 -23.54
CA ALA A 241 17.79 -30.68 -22.31
C ALA A 241 17.76 -29.19 -21.95
N ARG A 242 17.99 -28.30 -22.93
CA ARG A 242 17.93 -26.85 -22.71
C ARG A 242 16.56 -26.41 -22.22
N ARG A 243 15.48 -26.92 -22.82
CA ARG A 243 14.10 -26.59 -22.41
C ARG A 243 13.84 -27.04 -20.98
N ALA A 244 14.24 -28.27 -20.64
CA ALA A 244 14.11 -28.80 -19.29
C ALA A 244 14.84 -27.92 -18.27
N ILE A 245 16.10 -27.56 -18.57
CA ILE A 245 16.93 -26.71 -17.69
C ILE A 245 16.33 -25.30 -17.53
N MET A 246 16.01 -24.63 -18.64
CA MET A 246 15.49 -23.26 -18.61
C MET A 246 14.18 -23.15 -17.83
N LEU A 247 13.29 -24.15 -17.97
CA LEU A 247 12.04 -24.20 -17.21
C LEU A 247 12.30 -24.28 -15.70
N ARG A 248 13.25 -25.13 -15.26
CA ARG A 248 13.55 -25.28 -13.83
C ARG A 248 14.23 -24.05 -13.23
N VAL A 249 15.15 -23.42 -13.97
CA VAL A 249 15.82 -22.18 -13.53
C VAL A 249 14.82 -21.03 -13.36
N GLY A 250 13.82 -20.92 -14.26
CA GLY A 250 12.81 -19.86 -14.17
C GLY A 250 11.73 -20.09 -13.11
N GLN A 251 11.62 -21.29 -12.54
CA GLN A 251 10.63 -21.67 -11.52
C GLN A 251 11.25 -21.79 -10.12
N LEU A 252 12.34 -21.06 -9.86
CA LEU A 252 13.01 -21.09 -8.58
C LEU A 252 12.22 -20.26 -7.56
N VAL A 253 11.86 -20.90 -6.46
CA VAL A 253 11.20 -20.29 -5.32
C VAL A 253 12.15 -20.40 -4.13
N ASN A 254 12.12 -19.41 -3.24
CA ASN A 254 12.96 -19.37 -2.04
C ASN A 254 12.46 -20.34 -0.94
N THR A 255 12.45 -21.63 -1.25
CA THR A 255 12.19 -22.71 -0.29
C THR A 255 13.21 -23.83 -0.50
N ARG A 256 13.71 -24.41 0.60
CA ARG A 256 14.75 -25.45 0.56
C ARG A 256 14.35 -26.65 -0.32
N ALA A 257 13.11 -27.14 -0.14
CA ALA A 257 12.58 -28.24 -0.95
C ALA A 257 12.57 -27.91 -2.44
N SER A 258 12.07 -26.72 -2.82
CA SER A 258 12.06 -26.30 -4.22
C SER A 258 13.47 -26.20 -4.79
N ILE A 259 14.43 -25.64 -4.05
CA ILE A 259 15.82 -25.52 -4.47
C ILE A 259 16.43 -26.90 -4.76
N ILE A 260 16.27 -27.86 -3.84
CA ILE A 260 16.80 -29.23 -3.99
C ILE A 260 16.13 -29.95 -5.17
N ASP A 261 14.80 -29.84 -5.29
CA ASP A 261 14.04 -30.48 -6.37
C ASP A 261 14.47 -29.94 -7.75
N LYS A 262 14.67 -28.62 -7.86
CA LYS A 262 15.10 -28.00 -9.11
C LYS A 262 16.56 -28.31 -9.41
N ALA A 263 17.45 -28.27 -8.42
CA ALA A 263 18.85 -28.65 -8.58
C ALA A 263 18.99 -30.10 -9.06
N THR A 264 18.30 -31.04 -8.40
CA THR A 264 18.30 -32.47 -8.76
C THR A 264 17.76 -32.69 -10.17
N ALA A 265 16.69 -31.99 -10.56
CA ALA A 265 16.14 -32.10 -11.90
C ALA A 265 17.07 -31.51 -12.99
N ILE A 266 17.77 -30.42 -12.69
CA ILE A 266 18.76 -29.83 -13.61
C ILE A 266 19.97 -30.76 -13.73
N ASP A 267 20.47 -31.30 -12.62
CA ASP A 267 21.56 -32.29 -12.58
C ASP A 267 21.22 -33.54 -13.41
N ALA A 268 20.02 -34.10 -13.23
CA ALA A 268 19.56 -35.23 -14.04
C ALA A 268 19.51 -34.89 -15.54
N ALA A 269 19.01 -33.70 -15.91
CA ALA A 269 18.98 -33.25 -17.29
C ALA A 269 20.38 -33.01 -17.88
N ILE A 270 21.37 -32.63 -17.07
CA ILE A 270 22.76 -32.50 -17.52
C ILE A 270 23.39 -33.89 -17.66
N LYS A 271 23.18 -34.81 -16.71
CA LYS A 271 23.70 -36.19 -16.77
C LYS A 271 23.17 -36.96 -17.98
N THR A 272 21.91 -36.78 -18.36
CA THR A 272 21.40 -37.41 -19.59
C THR A 272 22.13 -36.93 -20.84
N THR A 273 22.61 -35.68 -20.88
CA THR A 273 23.42 -35.19 -22.00
C THR A 273 24.82 -35.78 -22.06
N GLN A 274 25.36 -36.22 -20.92
CA GLN A 274 26.68 -36.86 -20.84
C GLN A 274 26.69 -38.20 -21.59
N ASN A 275 25.55 -38.91 -21.63
CA ASN A 275 25.40 -40.16 -22.37
C ASN A 275 25.56 -40.01 -23.89
N TYR A 276 25.38 -38.79 -24.42
CA TYR A 276 25.53 -38.50 -25.85
C TYR A 276 26.93 -37.97 -26.21
N GLY A 277 27.81 -37.82 -25.21
CA GLY A 277 29.19 -37.38 -25.38
C GLY A 277 29.53 -36.03 -24.75
N GLU A 278 30.83 -35.78 -24.61
CA GLU A 278 31.40 -34.62 -23.90
C GLU A 278 30.98 -33.27 -24.51
N ALA A 279 30.83 -33.20 -25.83
CA ALA A 279 30.39 -31.98 -26.51
C ALA A 279 28.99 -31.55 -26.08
N LEU A 280 28.04 -32.49 -25.95
CA LEU A 280 26.68 -32.16 -25.53
C LEU A 280 26.62 -31.79 -24.05
N TYR A 281 27.41 -32.45 -23.22
CA TYR A 281 27.56 -32.15 -21.80
C TYR A 281 28.08 -30.72 -21.56
N ARG A 282 29.22 -30.35 -22.18
CA ARG A 282 29.77 -28.98 -22.10
C ARG A 282 28.78 -27.96 -22.68
N TRP A 283 28.04 -28.31 -23.73
CA TRP A 283 26.99 -27.46 -24.30
C TRP A 283 25.82 -27.25 -23.32
N ALA A 284 25.40 -28.29 -22.59
CA ALA A 284 24.32 -28.21 -21.61
C ALA A 284 24.72 -27.31 -20.44
N LEU A 285 25.89 -27.55 -19.83
CA LEU A 285 26.47 -26.69 -18.77
C LEU A 285 26.53 -25.22 -19.21
N ASN A 286 26.98 -24.99 -20.43
CA ASN A 286 27.05 -23.66 -21.01
C ASN A 286 25.68 -22.99 -21.17
N ASN A 287 24.63 -23.74 -21.53
CA ASN A 287 23.28 -23.21 -21.59
C ASN A 287 22.69 -22.99 -20.19
N THR A 288 22.98 -23.85 -19.21
CA THR A 288 22.63 -23.63 -17.80
C THR A 288 23.21 -22.32 -17.30
N ALA A 289 24.51 -22.09 -17.50
CA ALA A 289 25.18 -20.84 -17.12
C ALA A 289 24.57 -19.61 -17.82
N LYS A 290 24.16 -19.75 -19.09
CA LYS A 290 23.45 -18.68 -19.81
C LYS A 290 22.05 -18.42 -19.27
N ALA A 291 21.33 -19.45 -18.84
CA ALA A 291 20.00 -19.33 -18.24
C ALA A 291 20.10 -18.62 -16.89
N VAL A 292 21.01 -19.07 -16.02
CA VAL A 292 21.31 -18.45 -14.72
C VAL A 292 21.67 -16.97 -14.86
N ALA A 293 22.63 -16.64 -15.74
CA ALA A 293 23.00 -15.25 -15.98
C ALA A 293 21.87 -14.43 -16.62
N GLY A 294 20.95 -15.07 -17.34
CA GLY A 294 19.74 -14.42 -17.85
C GLY A 294 18.74 -14.11 -16.74
N GLN A 295 18.54 -15.02 -15.81
CA GLN A 295 17.66 -14.81 -14.66
C GLN A 295 18.18 -13.70 -13.75
N ALA A 296 19.50 -13.62 -13.56
CA ALA A 296 20.13 -12.54 -12.80
C ALA A 296 19.89 -11.15 -13.42
N GLU A 297 19.91 -11.08 -14.75
CA GLU A 297 19.68 -9.84 -15.50
C GLU A 297 18.22 -9.34 -15.46
N VAL A 298 17.27 -10.18 -15.05
CA VAL A 298 15.83 -9.89 -15.12
C VAL A 298 15.20 -9.91 -13.74
N GLU A 299 15.30 -11.03 -13.02
CA GLU A 299 14.62 -11.20 -11.74
C GLU A 299 15.44 -10.65 -10.58
N VAL A 300 16.74 -10.97 -10.53
CA VAL A 300 17.62 -10.51 -9.44
C VAL A 300 17.84 -9.00 -9.49
N SER A 301 17.84 -8.41 -10.70
CA SER A 301 17.89 -6.96 -10.88
C SER A 301 16.69 -6.23 -10.28
N VAL A 302 15.53 -6.89 -10.18
CA VAL A 302 14.32 -6.33 -9.57
C VAL A 302 14.24 -6.67 -8.08
N ARG A 303 14.64 -7.89 -7.70
CA ARG A 303 14.62 -8.38 -6.32
C ARG A 303 15.91 -9.12 -5.99
N SER A 304 16.87 -8.42 -5.40
CA SER A 304 18.18 -8.99 -5.06
C SER A 304 18.13 -10.26 -4.21
N ALA A 305 17.11 -10.41 -3.36
CA ALA A 305 16.89 -11.61 -2.54
C ALA A 305 16.72 -12.91 -3.35
N THR A 306 16.31 -12.84 -4.63
CA THR A 306 16.19 -14.02 -5.50
C THR A 306 17.55 -14.55 -5.97
N ALA A 307 18.65 -13.84 -5.69
CA ALA A 307 20.01 -14.32 -5.94
C ALA A 307 20.33 -15.61 -5.17
N TYR A 308 19.91 -15.73 -3.91
CA TYR A 308 20.29 -16.86 -3.04
C TYR A 308 19.73 -18.21 -3.50
N PRO A 309 18.45 -18.35 -3.85
CA PRO A 309 17.93 -19.61 -4.41
C PRO A 309 18.68 -20.05 -5.67
N ILE A 310 19.02 -19.09 -6.54
CA ILE A 310 19.79 -19.36 -7.77
C ILE A 310 21.22 -19.77 -7.41
N ALA A 311 21.85 -19.10 -6.44
CA ALA A 311 23.19 -19.41 -5.98
C ALA A 311 23.27 -20.81 -5.36
N HIS A 312 22.32 -21.21 -4.52
CA HIS A 312 22.28 -22.56 -3.93
C HIS A 312 22.19 -23.64 -5.01
N VAL A 313 21.34 -23.47 -6.04
CA VAL A 313 21.30 -24.39 -7.17
C VAL A 313 22.65 -24.46 -7.88
N CYS A 314 23.29 -23.32 -8.13
CA CYS A 314 24.58 -23.30 -8.82
C CYS A 314 25.67 -24.01 -8.00
N VAL A 315 25.72 -23.80 -6.69
CA VAL A 315 26.69 -24.45 -5.79
C VAL A 315 26.47 -25.96 -5.76
N LEU A 316 25.23 -26.44 -5.66
CA LEU A 316 24.90 -27.87 -5.75
C LEU A 316 25.32 -28.46 -7.12
N LEU A 317 25.10 -27.72 -8.21
CA LEU A 317 25.55 -28.16 -9.53
C LEU A 317 27.08 -28.18 -9.64
N CYS A 318 27.80 -27.27 -8.99
CA CYS A 318 29.27 -27.27 -8.97
C CYS A 318 29.85 -28.49 -8.26
N GLN A 319 29.17 -29.03 -7.24
CA GLN A 319 29.59 -30.25 -6.56
C GLN A 319 29.54 -31.47 -7.50
N ASN A 320 28.48 -31.59 -8.30
CA ASN A 320 28.33 -32.69 -9.25
C ASN A 320 29.06 -32.47 -10.58
N HIS A 321 29.30 -31.21 -10.94
CA HIS A 321 29.90 -30.80 -12.21
C HIS A 321 30.96 -29.70 -11.96
N PRO A 322 32.17 -30.05 -11.53
CA PRO A 322 33.20 -29.06 -11.15
C PRO A 322 33.53 -28.03 -12.26
N ILE A 323 33.50 -28.47 -13.53
CA ILE A 323 33.73 -27.61 -14.70
C ILE A 323 32.68 -26.50 -14.82
N PHE A 324 31.49 -26.68 -14.25
CA PHE A 324 30.40 -25.71 -14.30
C PHE A 324 30.78 -24.37 -13.67
N ALA A 325 31.55 -24.36 -12.59
CA ALA A 325 31.96 -23.14 -11.89
C ALA A 325 32.71 -22.18 -12.83
N ASP A 326 33.70 -22.71 -13.56
CA ASP A 326 34.50 -21.95 -14.50
C ASP A 326 33.66 -21.46 -15.70
N ILE A 327 32.74 -22.28 -16.20
CA ILE A 327 31.83 -21.89 -17.29
C ILE A 327 30.86 -20.79 -16.82
N LEU A 328 30.33 -20.90 -15.60
CA LEU A 328 29.42 -19.93 -15.00
C LEU A 328 30.11 -18.57 -14.83
N LEU A 329 31.29 -18.56 -14.20
CA LEU A 329 32.08 -17.33 -14.02
C LEU A 329 32.47 -16.72 -15.36
N ALA A 330 32.88 -17.53 -16.34
CA ALA A 330 33.17 -17.03 -17.68
C ALA A 330 31.96 -16.37 -18.35
N ARG A 331 30.74 -16.91 -18.12
CA ARG A 331 29.50 -16.32 -18.64
C ARG A 331 29.11 -15.05 -17.90
N LEU A 332 29.29 -14.99 -16.59
CA LEU A 332 29.05 -13.78 -15.80
C LEU A 332 30.03 -12.66 -16.21
N ALA A 333 31.33 -12.94 -16.26
CA ALA A 333 32.38 -12.00 -16.67
C ALA A 333 32.20 -11.51 -18.12
N LYS A 334 31.70 -12.37 -19.02
CA LYS A 334 31.37 -11.95 -20.40
C LYS A 334 30.27 -10.90 -20.43
N ARG A 335 29.24 -11.04 -19.58
CA ARG A 335 28.05 -10.16 -19.57
C ARG A 335 28.26 -8.91 -18.73
N CYS A 336 28.96 -9.03 -17.60
CA CYS A 336 29.24 -7.95 -16.66
C CYS A 336 30.76 -7.81 -16.48
N PRO A 337 31.35 -6.71 -16.98
CA PRO A 337 32.79 -6.46 -16.86
C PRO A 337 33.23 -6.16 -15.42
N TYR A 338 32.30 -6.00 -14.48
CA TYR A 338 32.60 -5.70 -13.07
C TYR A 338 32.82 -6.96 -12.23
N ILE A 339 32.49 -8.15 -12.75
CA ILE A 339 32.74 -9.44 -12.07
C ILE A 339 34.24 -9.73 -12.02
N VAL A 340 34.95 -9.43 -13.10
CA VAL A 340 36.41 -9.42 -13.16
C VAL A 340 36.80 -7.96 -13.40
N PRO A 341 37.14 -7.20 -12.35
CA PRO A 341 37.22 -5.73 -12.38
C PRO A 341 37.96 -5.19 -13.61
N ARG A 342 37.19 -4.86 -14.66
CA ARG A 342 37.68 -4.38 -15.94
C ARG A 342 36.97 -3.11 -16.33
N PHE A 343 37.71 -2.01 -16.34
CA PHE A 343 37.19 -0.70 -16.69
C PHE A 343 37.69 -0.32 -18.09
N VAL A 344 36.76 -0.05 -19.00
CA VAL A 344 37.08 0.32 -20.39
C VAL A 344 36.86 1.83 -20.55
N LEU A 345 37.90 2.53 -20.97
CA LEU A 345 37.86 3.97 -21.22
C LEU A 345 37.50 4.28 -22.68
N PRO A 346 36.78 5.39 -22.94
CA PRO A 346 36.51 5.83 -24.30
C PRO A 346 37.81 6.06 -25.07
N GLN A 347 37.92 5.51 -26.28
CA GLN A 347 39.08 5.75 -27.14
C GLN A 347 38.90 6.99 -28.02
N PRO A 348 39.99 7.71 -28.34
CA PRO A 348 39.94 8.81 -29.32
C PRO A 348 39.38 8.31 -30.66
N GLY A 349 38.36 8.99 -31.19
CA GLY A 349 37.70 8.62 -32.45
C GLY A 349 36.68 7.48 -32.37
N GLN A 350 36.47 6.85 -31.21
CA GLN A 350 35.46 5.81 -31.03
C GLN A 350 34.05 6.39 -31.00
N SER A 351 33.12 5.80 -31.75
CA SER A 351 31.73 6.23 -31.70
C SER A 351 31.07 5.86 -30.37
N ARG A 352 30.08 6.67 -29.92
CA ARG A 352 29.33 6.39 -28.69
C ARG A 352 28.70 4.97 -28.67
N PRO A 353 28.05 4.48 -29.75
CA PRO A 353 27.48 3.13 -29.77
C PRO A 353 28.54 2.02 -29.64
N GLU A 354 29.73 2.21 -30.22
CA GLU A 354 30.83 1.25 -30.10
C GLU A 354 31.40 1.23 -28.68
N TYR A 355 31.52 2.39 -28.05
CA TYR A 355 31.93 2.50 -26.65
C TYR A 355 30.93 1.79 -25.72
N LEU A 356 29.64 2.07 -25.86
CA LEU A 356 28.60 1.41 -25.05
C LEU A 356 28.56 -0.11 -25.26
N LYS A 357 28.78 -0.57 -26.50
CA LYS A 357 28.93 -2.01 -26.80
C LYS A 357 30.13 -2.63 -26.07
N SER A 358 31.24 -1.88 -25.96
CA SER A 358 32.43 -2.33 -25.22
C SER A 358 32.13 -2.54 -23.73
N LEU A 359 31.28 -1.68 -23.14
CA LEU A 359 30.77 -1.77 -21.76
C LEU A 359 29.67 -2.81 -21.55
N ARG A 360 29.25 -3.51 -22.61
CA ARG A 360 28.17 -4.53 -22.60
C ARG A 360 26.75 -3.98 -22.50
N TYR A 361 26.51 -2.74 -22.94
CA TYR A 361 25.15 -2.29 -23.20
C TYR A 361 24.49 -3.18 -24.27
N LYS A 362 23.26 -3.61 -23.98
CA LYS A 362 22.40 -4.30 -24.94
C LYS A 362 21.77 -3.29 -25.90
N LYS A 363 21.45 -3.77 -27.10
CA LYS A 363 20.59 -3.03 -28.02
C LYS A 363 19.13 -3.36 -27.72
N THR A 364 18.28 -2.35 -27.73
CA THR A 364 16.82 -2.49 -27.70
C THR A 364 16.32 -2.98 -29.06
N ASN A 365 15.02 -3.28 -29.16
CA ASN A 365 14.39 -3.67 -30.42
C ASN A 365 14.52 -2.61 -31.52
N THR A 366 14.68 -1.33 -31.16
CA THR A 366 14.88 -0.22 -32.10
C THR A 366 16.36 -0.03 -32.49
N GLN A 367 17.22 -1.01 -32.19
CA GLN A 367 18.67 -0.98 -32.38
C GLN A 367 19.43 0.13 -31.62
N THR A 368 18.73 0.90 -30.79
CA THR A 368 19.35 1.88 -29.91
C THR A 368 19.97 1.17 -28.69
N PRO A 369 21.04 1.71 -28.09
CA PRO A 369 21.54 1.22 -26.81
C PRO A 369 20.44 1.29 -25.73
N GLU A 370 20.43 0.32 -24.81
CA GLU A 370 19.56 0.34 -23.62
C GLU A 370 19.77 1.60 -22.77
N ALA A 371 18.74 2.00 -22.02
CA ALA A 371 18.83 3.14 -21.13
C ALA A 371 19.79 2.85 -19.96
N ASP A 372 20.43 3.89 -19.43
CA ASP A 372 21.43 3.74 -18.34
C ASP A 372 20.84 3.03 -17.11
N GLU A 373 19.60 3.33 -16.74
CA GLU A 373 18.91 2.66 -15.64
C GLU A 373 18.73 1.14 -15.87
N GLN A 374 18.37 0.74 -17.11
CA GLN A 374 18.23 -0.66 -17.48
C GLN A 374 19.58 -1.38 -17.42
N TYR A 375 20.64 -0.71 -17.88
CA TYR A 375 22.00 -1.21 -17.78
C TYR A 375 22.42 -1.39 -16.31
N TYR A 376 22.24 -0.37 -15.46
CA TYR A 376 22.63 -0.44 -14.05
C TYR A 376 21.87 -1.53 -13.29
N ASN A 377 20.57 -1.67 -13.52
CA ASN A 377 19.77 -2.73 -12.90
C ASN A 377 20.29 -4.13 -13.30
N ARG A 378 20.57 -4.36 -14.58
CA ARG A 378 21.16 -5.60 -15.08
C ARG A 378 22.51 -5.91 -14.45
N MET A 379 23.40 -4.91 -14.39
CA MET A 379 24.74 -5.07 -13.82
C MET A 379 24.66 -5.36 -12.32
N SER A 380 23.81 -4.64 -11.58
CA SER A 380 23.54 -4.88 -10.16
C SER A 380 23.01 -6.28 -9.91
N GLY A 381 22.08 -6.79 -10.74
CA GLY A 381 21.56 -8.15 -10.62
C GLY A 381 22.64 -9.23 -10.83
N LEU A 382 23.53 -9.03 -11.81
CA LEU A 382 24.66 -9.94 -12.06
C LEU A 382 25.70 -9.93 -10.94
N VAL A 383 26.03 -8.75 -10.42
CA VAL A 383 26.96 -8.60 -9.28
C VAL A 383 26.35 -9.17 -8.00
N ALA A 384 25.05 -8.96 -7.76
CA ALA A 384 24.33 -9.54 -6.63
C ALA A 384 24.32 -11.07 -6.67
N LEU A 385 24.11 -11.67 -7.85
CA LEU A 385 24.24 -13.12 -8.01
C LEU A 385 25.68 -13.59 -7.72
N TYR A 386 26.69 -12.89 -8.23
CA TYR A 386 28.08 -13.25 -7.96
C TYR A 386 28.42 -13.16 -6.46
N ALA A 387 28.01 -12.09 -5.79
CA ALA A 387 28.17 -11.95 -4.35
C ALA A 387 27.47 -13.09 -3.59
N ALA A 388 26.24 -13.44 -3.98
CA ALA A 388 25.54 -14.58 -3.41
C ALA A 388 26.32 -15.89 -3.62
N LEU A 389 26.85 -16.16 -4.84
CA LEU A 389 27.65 -17.36 -5.13
C LEU A 389 28.87 -17.49 -4.21
N THR A 390 29.56 -16.39 -3.91
CA THR A 390 30.76 -16.40 -3.05
C THR A 390 30.46 -16.66 -1.57
N GLN A 391 29.22 -16.39 -1.13
CA GLN A 391 28.80 -16.51 0.27
C GLN A 391 27.95 -17.77 0.53
N THR A 392 27.43 -18.38 -0.53
CA THR A 392 26.49 -19.48 -0.43
C THR A 392 27.21 -20.80 -0.17
N ILE A 393 26.85 -21.45 0.93
CA ILE A 393 27.29 -22.80 1.29
C ILE A 393 26.25 -23.80 0.74
N PRO A 394 26.66 -25.00 0.29
CA PRO A 394 25.72 -26.06 -0.10
C PRO A 394 24.70 -26.36 1.01
N LEU A 395 23.45 -26.63 0.62
CA LEU A 395 22.30 -26.86 1.52
C LEU A 395 22.25 -28.25 2.16
#